data_AF-A0A8H6TLC1-F1
#
_entry.id   AF-A0A8H6TLC1-F1
#
_cell.length_a   1.000
_cell.length_b   1.000
_cell.length_c   1.000
_cell.angle_alpha   90.00
_cell.angle_beta   90.00
_cell.angle_gamma   90.00
#
_symmetry.space_group_name_H-M   'P 1'
#
loop_
_entity.id
_entity.type
_entity.pdbx_description
1 polymer ?
#
loop_
_entity_poly.entity_id
_entity_poly.type
_entity_poly.pdbx_seq_one_letter_code
_entity_poly.pdbx_strand_id
1 'polypeptide(L)'
;MNMEELQLSGQQACFTFAWLQYMLTHGVDYSAKPEPEISIPVASAPRDLDWEAANPRRETIDGSPTTPLLQKINNTLRGYYRVNPTTTLERMRDALRDARAIKASVYRKPEFVDAMQATGLAATLLYITDPTIRHEVLFPHTSNGKYNWRQFWAVELQKWTPYGETLPVGGEPNAPQKVDVNVLQFLRLMNDSRFIKQMTALPENVCLLLSRKNFLWAWNHWLAATVKAIAPQNLPSVEHGWRLDKLFRDLTRFDIITSAELQAPVNPMLNTILILSKKLRDDVKKMAEVTHHPQPAHSQTQPRYKKSRLNYDTASDLRKACLSCDPSSPCIREYHVTKKEKMFVEKLKAAAKFYDPVTELGFDIVRPRPHVFASCGRDITIFKTSDGEFRFGVQYNAFGEQILEDLCASHEEVNKYANAQQREDETQTAGKLKSLGARIPKGGRKADGLAMYACQDASTPATATAFLKAAHTNDTLIEHVRAWAPDIVRQIKAAAKPLLPFGRTSQMAFYCSEYASPQHFDKDGSWSLCCQLKKTAGPDEYNFVFAEYGVVIETQPNTLWVFNPQELHGTLLPRRSSYKQSVSSGIHTTLRSRDLHAAEKAEHARLAHSAFKNFWGQ
;
A
#
# COMPACT_ATOMS: atom_id res chain seq x y z
N MET A 1 0.77 10.23 43.49
CA MET A 1 -0.06 9.04 43.21
C MET A 1 0.67 8.23 42.17
N ASN A 2 1.17 7.05 42.53
CA ASN A 2 1.86 6.18 41.58
C ASN A 2 0.82 5.39 40.74
N MET A 3 1.25 4.75 39.66
CA MET A 3 0.34 4.04 38.75
C MET A 3 -0.41 2.87 39.40
N GLU A 4 0.17 2.23 40.42
CA GLU A 4 -0.48 1.17 41.19
C GLU A 4 -1.62 1.73 42.05
N GLU A 5 -1.41 2.86 42.74
CA GLU A 5 -2.46 3.54 43.52
C GLU A 5 -3.61 4.05 42.63
N LEU A 6 -3.29 4.50 41.42
CA LEU A 6 -4.29 4.94 40.44
C LEU A 6 -5.09 3.75 39.87
N GLN A 7 -4.43 2.61 39.63
CA GLN A 7 -5.09 1.37 39.21
C GLN A 7 -5.95 0.77 40.31
N LEU A 8 -5.47 0.74 41.55
CA LEU A 8 -6.24 0.30 42.71
C LEU A 8 -7.48 1.19 42.92
N SER A 9 -7.28 2.51 42.89
CA SER A 9 -8.39 3.48 43.03
C SER A 9 -9.41 3.33 41.89
N GLY A 10 -8.94 3.05 40.66
CA GLY A 10 -9.80 2.78 39.51
C GLY A 10 -10.60 1.49 39.63
N GLN A 11 -9.97 0.39 40.09
CA GLN A 11 -10.66 -0.88 40.34
C GLN A 11 -11.69 -0.76 41.45
N GLN A 12 -11.34 -0.04 42.53
CA GLN A 12 -12.23 0.18 43.67
C GLN A 12 -13.42 1.06 43.29
N ALA A 13 -13.21 2.10 42.48
CA ALA A 13 -14.30 2.92 41.93
C ALA A 13 -15.23 2.12 40.99
N CYS A 14 -14.67 1.22 40.16
CA CYS A 14 -15.47 0.35 39.30
C CYS A 14 -16.30 -0.66 40.11
N PHE A 15 -15.72 -1.22 41.17
CA PHE A 15 -16.43 -2.13 42.08
C PHE A 15 -17.55 -1.39 42.83
N THR A 16 -17.28 -0.20 43.36
CA THR A 16 -18.29 0.64 44.01
C THR A 16 -19.41 1.02 43.04
N PHE A 17 -19.09 1.36 41.78
CA PHE A 17 -20.09 1.68 40.77
C PHE A 17 -20.96 0.47 40.39
N ALA A 18 -20.35 -0.69 40.16
CA ALA A 18 -21.08 -1.93 39.86
C ALA A 18 -21.97 -2.37 41.03
N TRP A 19 -21.47 -2.22 42.27
CA TRP A 19 -22.25 -2.50 43.48
C TRP A 19 -23.41 -1.52 43.66
N LEU A 20 -23.20 -0.22 43.43
CA LEU A 20 -24.26 0.78 43.47
C LEU A 20 -25.34 0.48 42.43
N GLN A 21 -24.93 0.11 41.21
CA GLN A 21 -25.84 -0.23 40.13
C GLN A 21 -26.66 -1.49 40.45
N TYR A 22 -26.02 -2.50 41.04
CA TYR A 22 -26.68 -3.72 41.53
C TYR A 22 -27.71 -3.41 42.63
N MET A 23 -27.34 -2.60 43.64
CA MET A 23 -28.24 -2.20 44.72
C MET A 23 -29.45 -1.42 44.18
N LEU A 24 -29.24 -0.51 43.23
CA LEU A 24 -30.31 0.26 42.59
C LEU A 24 -31.25 -0.60 41.74
N THR A 25 -30.75 -1.69 41.15
CA THR A 25 -31.60 -2.60 40.35
C THR A 25 -32.34 -3.62 41.19
N HIS A 26 -31.85 -3.96 42.38
CA HIS A 26 -32.37 -5.07 43.18
C HIS A 26 -32.94 -4.65 44.54
N GLY A 27 -32.99 -3.34 44.84
CA GLY A 27 -33.63 -2.81 46.05
C GLY A 27 -32.95 -3.22 47.37
N VAL A 28 -31.63 -3.45 47.34
CA VAL A 28 -30.88 -3.93 48.51
C VAL A 28 -30.49 -2.74 49.40
N ASP A 29 -30.77 -2.85 50.70
CA ASP A 29 -30.48 -1.82 51.70
C ASP A 29 -28.97 -1.71 52.03
N TYR A 30 -28.50 -0.50 52.32
CA TYR A 30 -27.09 -0.09 52.38
C TYR A 30 -26.30 -0.73 53.54
N SER A 31 -26.97 -1.38 54.49
CA SER A 31 -26.39 -1.81 55.77
C SER A 31 -25.74 -3.19 55.77
N ALA A 32 -25.88 -3.99 54.71
CA ALA A 32 -25.29 -5.33 54.63
C ALA A 32 -24.10 -5.40 53.67
N LYS A 33 -22.87 -5.38 54.20
CA LYS A 33 -21.68 -5.82 53.45
C LYS A 33 -21.52 -7.33 53.64
N PRO A 34 -21.52 -8.16 52.57
CA PRO A 34 -21.04 -9.53 52.67
C PRO A 34 -19.54 -9.59 52.34
N GLU A 35 -18.77 -10.37 53.10
CA GLU A 35 -17.49 -10.92 52.64
C GLU A 35 -17.76 -11.93 51.51
N PRO A 36 -16.95 -11.99 50.43
CA PRO A 36 -17.28 -12.82 49.29
C PRO A 36 -16.71 -14.24 49.45
N GLU A 37 -17.58 -15.19 49.77
CA GLU A 37 -17.54 -16.52 49.16
C GLU A 37 -18.87 -16.72 48.43
N ILE A 38 -18.88 -16.48 47.11
CA ILE A 38 -20.03 -16.87 46.26
C ILE A 38 -19.50 -17.49 44.97
N SER A 39 -19.74 -18.79 44.84
CA SER A 39 -19.76 -19.52 43.57
C SER A 39 -20.92 -19.01 42.71
N ILE A 40 -20.63 -18.65 41.46
CA ILE A 40 -21.63 -18.10 40.53
C ILE A 40 -22.44 -19.26 39.92
N PRO A 41 -23.77 -19.32 40.10
CA PRO A 41 -24.62 -20.18 39.30
C PRO A 41 -24.74 -19.58 37.90
N VAL A 42 -24.48 -20.39 36.88
CA VAL A 42 -24.69 -20.02 35.47
C VAL A 42 -26.19 -19.88 35.23
N ALA A 43 -26.69 -18.64 35.29
CA ALA A 43 -28.03 -18.31 34.84
C ALA A 43 -28.08 -18.31 33.31
N SER A 44 -29.10 -18.97 32.78
CA SER A 44 -29.40 -19.09 31.36
C SER A 44 -29.48 -17.72 30.68
N ALA A 45 -28.84 -17.64 29.50
CA ALA A 45 -28.84 -16.48 28.63
C ALA A 45 -30.27 -15.97 28.39
N PRO A 46 -30.48 -14.64 28.33
CA PRO A 46 -31.75 -14.10 27.86
C PRO A 46 -32.02 -14.64 26.46
N ARG A 47 -33.24 -15.18 26.27
CA ARG A 47 -33.71 -15.73 24.99
C ARG A 47 -33.37 -14.78 23.85
N ASP A 48 -32.77 -15.36 22.83
CA ASP A 48 -32.33 -14.74 21.60
C ASP A 48 -33.40 -13.80 21.03
N LEU A 49 -33.09 -12.50 21.00
CA LEU A 49 -33.51 -11.70 19.85
C LEU A 49 -32.73 -12.27 18.66
N ASP A 50 -33.44 -13.00 17.80
CA ASP A 50 -32.94 -13.45 16.52
C ASP A 50 -32.60 -12.21 15.65
N TRP A 51 -31.38 -11.70 15.82
CA TRP A 51 -30.86 -10.57 15.06
C TRP A 51 -30.46 -10.99 13.62
N GLU A 52 -30.48 -12.28 13.29
CA GLU A 52 -30.38 -12.70 11.88
C GLU A 52 -31.66 -12.37 11.12
N ALA A 53 -32.83 -12.48 11.77
CA ALA A 53 -34.11 -12.02 11.22
C ALA A 53 -34.22 -10.49 11.10
N ALA A 54 -33.44 -9.72 11.88
CA ALA A 54 -33.41 -8.26 11.86
C ALA A 54 -32.32 -7.66 10.93
N ASN A 55 -31.89 -8.39 9.90
CA ASN A 55 -30.95 -7.89 8.89
C ASN A 55 -31.75 -7.32 7.69
N PRO A 56 -32.00 -6.00 7.60
CA PRO A 56 -32.63 -5.43 6.42
C PRO A 56 -31.54 -5.31 5.35
N ARG A 57 -31.09 -6.44 4.80
CA ARG A 57 -30.11 -6.41 3.71
C ARG A 57 -30.83 -6.04 2.43
N ARG A 58 -30.84 -4.73 2.15
CA ARG A 58 -31.25 -4.08 0.90
C ARG A 58 -32.73 -3.74 0.74
N GLU A 59 -33.53 -3.78 1.80
CA GLU A 59 -34.68 -2.88 1.80
C GLU A 59 -34.13 -1.47 1.88
N THR A 60 -34.41 -0.70 0.84
CA THR A 60 -34.06 0.70 0.71
C THR A 60 -34.28 1.43 2.03
N ILE A 61 -33.27 2.14 2.53
CA ILE A 61 -33.48 3.26 3.46
C ILE A 61 -34.21 4.37 2.68
N ASP A 62 -35.42 4.06 2.23
CA ASP A 62 -36.44 4.97 1.71
C ASP A 62 -37.59 4.79 2.69
N GLY A 63 -37.54 5.51 3.82
CA GLY A 63 -38.65 5.56 4.78
C GLY A 63 -38.32 5.29 6.25
N SER A 64 -37.16 4.72 6.60
CA SER A 64 -36.74 4.66 8.01
C SER A 64 -36.41 6.07 8.52
N PRO A 65 -36.81 6.46 9.75
CA PRO A 65 -36.42 7.76 10.30
C PRO A 65 -34.89 7.84 10.34
N THR A 66 -34.34 8.82 9.62
CA THR A 66 -32.90 9.09 9.52
C THR A 66 -32.26 9.22 10.91
N THR A 67 -32.96 9.82 11.87
CA THR A 67 -32.44 10.17 13.19
C THR A 67 -32.00 8.96 14.04
N PRO A 68 -32.79 7.89 14.24
CA PRO A 68 -32.32 6.67 14.91
C PRO A 68 -31.06 6.04 14.33
N LEU A 69 -30.91 6.01 13.00
CA LEU A 69 -29.72 5.47 12.35
C LEU A 69 -28.49 6.32 12.67
N LEU A 70 -28.59 7.64 12.54
CA LEU A 70 -27.50 8.57 12.86
C LEU A 70 -27.14 8.49 14.36
N GLN A 71 -28.14 8.36 15.24
CA GLN A 71 -27.90 8.17 16.67
C GLN A 71 -27.16 6.87 16.98
N LYS A 72 -27.51 5.76 16.31
CA LYS A 72 -26.81 4.48 16.42
C LYS A 72 -25.34 4.61 16.00
N ILE A 73 -25.08 5.28 14.88
CA ILE A 73 -23.72 5.55 14.38
C ILE A 73 -22.95 6.39 15.41
N ASN A 74 -23.55 7.47 15.93
CA ASN A 74 -22.91 8.33 16.92
C ASN A 74 -22.55 7.58 18.21
N ASN A 75 -23.50 6.80 18.75
CA ASN A 75 -23.28 6.02 19.98
C ASN A 75 -22.14 5.00 19.79
N THR A 76 -22.07 4.36 18.62
CA THR A 76 -21.00 3.42 18.26
C THR A 76 -19.65 4.13 18.24
N LEU A 77 -19.56 5.29 17.58
CA LEU A 77 -18.32 6.07 17.50
C LEU A 77 -17.87 6.59 18.87
N ARG A 78 -18.79 7.17 19.66
CA ARG A 78 -18.49 7.63 21.01
C ARG A 78 -18.08 6.49 21.94
N GLY A 79 -18.69 5.31 21.80
CA GLY A 79 -18.32 4.13 22.56
C GLY A 79 -16.94 3.59 22.18
N TYR A 80 -16.57 3.67 20.90
CA TYR A 80 -15.29 3.20 20.39
C TYR A 80 -14.12 4.15 20.72
N TYR A 81 -14.31 5.48 20.65
CA TYR A 81 -13.25 6.48 20.89
C TYR A 81 -13.16 6.98 22.36
N ARG A 82 -13.47 6.11 23.33
CA ARG A 82 -13.26 6.35 24.78
C ARG A 82 -12.06 5.60 25.29
N VAL A 83 -11.42 6.06 26.37
CA VAL A 83 -10.30 5.38 27.05
C VAL A 83 -10.61 3.91 27.33
N ASN A 84 -11.83 3.62 27.82
CA ASN A 84 -12.35 2.26 27.98
C ASN A 84 -13.47 2.04 26.95
N PRO A 85 -13.19 1.35 25.83
CA PRO A 85 -14.17 1.20 24.75
C PRO A 85 -15.34 0.34 25.21
N THR A 86 -16.57 0.84 25.02
CA THR A 86 -17.80 0.07 25.26
C THR A 86 -18.34 -0.57 23.99
N THR A 87 -17.60 -0.42 22.89
CA THR A 87 -17.99 -0.83 21.54
C THR A 87 -16.86 -1.62 20.90
N THR A 88 -17.19 -2.71 20.22
CA THR A 88 -16.21 -3.57 19.55
C THR A 88 -15.84 -3.03 18.16
N LEU A 89 -14.76 -3.57 17.60
CA LEU A 89 -14.32 -3.26 16.24
C LEU A 89 -15.37 -3.66 15.19
N GLU A 90 -16.08 -4.77 15.41
CA GLU A 90 -17.13 -5.28 14.53
C GLU A 90 -18.30 -4.30 14.46
N ARG A 91 -18.71 -3.73 15.61
CA ARG A 91 -19.76 -2.71 15.65
C ARG A 91 -19.34 -1.43 14.93
N MET A 92 -18.08 -1.00 15.10
CA MET A 92 -17.52 0.14 14.37
C MET A 92 -17.56 -0.11 12.86
N ARG A 93 -17.13 -1.29 12.41
CA ARG A 93 -17.27 -1.71 11.00
C ARG A 93 -18.71 -1.61 10.52
N ASP A 94 -19.67 -2.12 11.28
CA ASP A 94 -21.06 -2.12 10.85
C ASP A 94 -21.64 -0.69 10.82
N ALA A 95 -21.27 0.19 11.74
CA ALA A 95 -21.65 1.60 11.66
C ALA A 95 -21.10 2.31 10.41
N LEU A 96 -19.87 2.02 9.97
CA LEU A 96 -19.36 2.57 8.71
C LEU A 96 -20.10 2.02 7.48
N ARG A 97 -20.53 0.76 7.54
CA ARG A 97 -21.33 0.15 6.47
C ARG A 97 -22.68 0.81 6.37
N ASP A 98 -23.35 1.00 7.50
CA ASP A 98 -24.61 1.72 7.60
C ASP A 98 -24.47 3.15 7.07
N ALA A 99 -23.40 3.85 7.45
CA ALA A 99 -23.08 5.18 6.93
C ALA A 99 -22.95 5.22 5.40
N ARG A 100 -22.14 4.31 4.83
CA ARG A 100 -21.94 4.24 3.37
C ARG A 100 -23.21 3.95 2.58
N ALA A 101 -24.15 3.22 3.19
CA ALA A 101 -25.42 2.84 2.57
C ALA A 101 -26.41 4.01 2.46
N ILE A 102 -26.19 5.13 3.16
CA ILE A 102 -27.03 6.32 3.05
C ILE A 102 -26.92 6.90 1.63
N LYS A 103 -28.06 6.91 0.92
CA LYS A 103 -28.18 7.38 -0.47
C LYS A 103 -28.04 8.90 -0.57
N ALA A 104 -27.60 9.38 -1.74
CA ALA A 104 -27.54 10.81 -2.05
C ALA A 104 -28.89 11.53 -1.96
N SER A 105 -29.97 10.84 -2.29
CA SER A 105 -31.34 11.35 -2.12
C SER A 105 -31.72 11.64 -0.67
N VAL A 106 -31.00 11.07 0.29
CA VAL A 106 -31.24 11.25 1.73
C VAL A 106 -30.31 12.32 2.28
N TYR A 107 -28.99 12.17 2.13
CA TYR A 107 -28.04 13.08 2.79
C TYR A 107 -27.98 14.49 2.17
N ARG A 108 -28.59 14.71 1.00
CA ARG A 108 -28.69 16.04 0.39
C ARG A 108 -29.90 16.86 0.89
N LYS A 109 -30.74 16.27 1.73
CA LYS A 109 -31.93 16.93 2.26
C LYS A 109 -31.59 17.75 3.52
N PRO A 110 -32.21 18.93 3.75
CA PRO A 110 -32.01 19.71 4.97
C PRO A 110 -32.28 18.91 6.25
N GLU A 111 -33.30 18.06 6.26
CA GLU A 111 -33.67 17.24 7.41
C GLU A 111 -32.55 16.28 7.83
N PHE A 112 -31.67 15.89 6.89
CA PHE A 112 -30.49 15.09 7.21
C PHE A 112 -29.44 15.91 7.98
N VAL A 113 -29.23 17.17 7.57
CA VAL A 113 -28.29 18.09 8.23
C VAL A 113 -28.76 18.37 9.66
N ASP A 114 -30.06 18.66 9.83
CA ASP A 114 -30.67 18.89 11.14
C ASP A 114 -30.52 17.64 12.04
N ALA A 115 -30.76 16.44 11.49
CA ALA A 115 -30.60 15.20 12.23
C ALA A 115 -29.13 14.90 12.60
N MET A 116 -28.16 15.22 11.73
CA MET A 116 -26.73 15.10 12.02
C MET A 116 -26.29 15.99 13.18
N GLN A 117 -26.82 17.21 13.25
CA GLN A 117 -26.57 18.17 14.34
C GLN A 117 -27.29 17.73 15.62
N ALA A 118 -28.59 17.42 15.55
CA ALA A 118 -29.41 17.04 16.70
C ALA A 118 -28.90 15.78 17.40
N THR A 119 -28.39 14.80 16.65
CA THR A 119 -27.79 13.58 17.22
C THR A 119 -26.38 13.80 17.76
N GLY A 120 -25.72 14.92 17.43
CA GLY A 120 -24.31 15.20 17.74
C GLY A 120 -23.31 14.40 16.90
N LEU A 121 -23.76 13.69 15.85
CA LEU A 121 -22.89 12.88 15.01
C LEU A 121 -21.86 13.73 14.26
N ALA A 122 -22.26 14.91 13.77
CA ALA A 122 -21.36 15.82 13.07
C ALA A 122 -20.15 16.23 13.95
N ALA A 123 -20.40 16.64 15.19
CA ALA A 123 -19.34 17.00 16.15
C ALA A 123 -18.40 15.83 16.46
N THR A 124 -18.96 14.63 16.66
CA THR A 124 -18.18 13.40 16.87
C THR A 124 -17.28 13.10 15.66
N LEU A 125 -17.80 13.21 14.44
CA LEU A 125 -17.03 12.98 13.22
C LEU A 125 -15.96 14.04 13.02
N LEU A 126 -16.25 15.32 13.26
CA LEU A 126 -15.24 16.39 13.22
C LEU A 126 -14.06 16.09 14.14
N TYR A 127 -14.33 15.67 15.38
CA TYR A 127 -13.30 15.29 16.35
C TYR A 127 -12.49 14.07 15.90
N ILE A 128 -13.15 13.01 15.45
CA ILE A 128 -12.48 11.77 15.02
C ILE A 128 -11.62 12.00 13.77
N THR A 129 -12.09 12.83 12.84
CA THR A 129 -11.46 13.06 11.54
C THR A 129 -10.42 14.18 11.57
N ASP A 130 -10.30 14.92 12.67
CA ASP A 130 -9.37 16.05 12.80
C ASP A 130 -7.91 15.63 12.56
N PRO A 131 -7.26 16.06 11.47
CA PRO A 131 -5.91 15.63 11.13
C PRO A 131 -4.86 16.02 12.19
N THR A 132 -5.16 17.01 13.03
CA THR A 132 -4.27 17.50 14.09
C THR A 132 -4.29 16.62 15.34
N ILE A 133 -5.27 15.73 15.48
CA ILE A 133 -5.42 14.84 16.64
C ILE A 133 -4.93 13.43 16.27
N ARG A 134 -4.16 12.79 17.16
CA ARG A 134 -3.85 11.35 17.08
C ARG A 134 -4.54 10.53 18.14
N HIS A 135 -5.76 10.10 17.82
CA HIS A 135 -6.55 9.19 18.63
C HIS A 135 -5.79 7.90 18.94
N GLU A 136 -4.97 7.39 18.04
CA GLU A 136 -4.21 6.15 18.24
C GLU A 136 -3.13 6.28 19.33
N VAL A 137 -2.66 7.50 19.60
CA VAL A 137 -1.73 7.80 20.69
C VAL A 137 -2.48 7.98 22.01
N LEU A 138 -3.66 8.61 21.96
CA LEU A 138 -4.51 8.88 23.13
C LEU A 138 -5.31 7.65 23.60
N PHE A 139 -5.67 6.80 22.65
CA PHE A 139 -6.60 5.67 22.77
C PHE A 139 -6.00 4.45 22.08
N PRO A 140 -5.12 3.69 22.76
CA PRO A 140 -4.37 2.60 22.12
C PRO A 140 -5.22 1.51 21.46
N HIS A 141 -6.46 1.25 21.91
CA HIS A 141 -7.36 0.29 21.24
C HIS A 141 -7.82 0.77 19.85
N THR A 142 -7.76 2.09 19.59
CA THR A 142 -7.99 2.66 18.25
C THR A 142 -6.78 2.51 17.34
N SER A 143 -5.61 2.15 17.89
CA SER A 143 -4.39 1.87 17.14
C SER A 143 -4.41 0.54 16.39
N ASN A 144 -5.57 -0.10 16.24
CA ASN A 144 -5.81 -1.07 15.17
C ASN A 144 -5.84 -0.32 13.82
N GLY A 145 -4.70 0.28 13.46
CA GLY A 145 -4.49 1.11 12.26
C GLY A 145 -4.67 0.32 10.97
N LYS A 146 -4.79 -1.01 11.07
CA LYS A 146 -5.13 -1.93 9.99
C LYS A 146 -6.31 -1.53 9.11
N TYR A 147 -7.15 -0.62 9.60
CA TYR A 147 -8.41 -0.27 9.00
C TYR A 147 -8.59 1.22 8.70
N ASN A 148 -7.57 2.06 8.93
CA ASN A 148 -7.51 3.49 8.55
C ASN A 148 -8.84 4.25 8.70
N TRP A 149 -9.55 3.98 9.81
CA TRP A 149 -10.97 4.30 9.98
C TRP A 149 -11.29 5.78 9.80
N ARG A 150 -10.37 6.62 10.26
CA ARG A 150 -10.52 8.08 10.29
C ARG A 150 -10.61 8.67 8.90
N GLN A 151 -9.82 8.16 7.95
CA GLN A 151 -9.89 8.61 6.57
C GLN A 151 -11.24 8.25 5.94
N PHE A 152 -11.81 7.09 6.24
CA PHE A 152 -13.14 6.75 5.73
C PHE A 152 -14.24 7.61 6.32
N TRP A 153 -14.17 7.89 7.62
CA TRP A 153 -15.10 8.81 8.24
C TRP A 153 -14.96 10.24 7.71
N ALA A 154 -13.75 10.69 7.38
CA ALA A 154 -13.53 11.98 6.74
C ALA A 154 -14.20 12.03 5.36
N VAL A 155 -14.07 10.95 4.58
CA VAL A 155 -14.73 10.83 3.27
C VAL A 155 -16.26 10.79 3.39
N GLU A 156 -16.82 10.05 4.35
CA GLU A 156 -18.28 10.06 4.55
C GLU A 156 -18.78 11.42 5.05
N LEU A 157 -18.05 12.07 5.98
CA LEU A 157 -18.39 13.41 6.46
C LEU A 157 -18.36 14.43 5.30
N GLN A 158 -17.34 14.38 4.45
CA GLN A 158 -17.27 15.20 3.25
C GLN A 158 -18.49 14.99 2.35
N LYS A 159 -18.80 13.72 2.05
CA LYS A 159 -19.93 13.34 1.20
C LYS A 159 -21.27 13.83 1.74
N TRP A 160 -21.43 13.85 3.07
CA TRP A 160 -22.62 14.33 3.75
C TRP A 160 -22.68 15.84 3.94
N THR A 161 -21.57 16.55 3.71
CA THR A 161 -21.53 18.01 3.78
C THR A 161 -22.14 18.57 2.49
N PRO A 162 -23.19 19.41 2.55
CA PRO A 162 -23.69 20.13 1.39
C PRO A 162 -22.56 20.85 0.66
N TYR A 163 -22.46 20.65 -0.65
CA TYR A 163 -21.37 21.20 -1.49
C TYR A 163 -19.95 20.75 -1.07
N GLY A 164 -19.83 19.65 -0.32
CA GLY A 164 -18.56 19.17 0.24
C GLY A 164 -17.48 18.83 -0.80
N GLU A 165 -17.89 18.47 -2.02
CA GLU A 165 -16.98 18.20 -3.15
C GLU A 165 -16.43 19.49 -3.79
N THR A 166 -17.11 20.62 -3.60
CA THR A 166 -16.72 21.94 -4.15
C THR A 166 -16.12 22.86 -3.10
N LEU A 167 -16.02 22.41 -1.83
CA LEU A 167 -15.43 23.21 -0.78
C LEU A 167 -13.96 23.51 -1.10
N PRO A 168 -13.50 24.75 -0.86
CA PRO A 168 -12.12 25.09 -1.11
C PRO A 168 -11.22 24.23 -0.24
N VAL A 169 -10.27 23.55 -0.89
CA VAL A 169 -9.15 22.92 -0.21
C VAL A 169 -8.35 24.03 0.44
N GLY A 170 -8.29 24.02 1.78
CA GLY A 170 -7.39 24.92 2.50
C GLY A 170 -5.98 24.69 1.99
N GLY A 171 -5.27 25.75 1.61
CA GLY A 171 -3.83 25.67 1.40
C GLY A 171 -3.19 25.08 2.65
N GLU A 172 -2.12 24.28 2.50
CA GLU A 172 -1.33 23.90 3.66
C GLU A 172 -0.98 25.17 4.44
N PRO A 173 -1.22 25.21 5.76
CA PRO A 173 -1.06 26.43 6.54
C PRO A 173 0.32 27.04 6.26
N ASN A 174 0.35 28.34 5.95
CA ASN A 174 1.58 29.06 5.64
C ASN A 174 2.64 28.70 6.69
N ALA A 175 3.77 28.15 6.22
CA ALA A 175 4.80 27.64 7.11
C ALA A 175 5.31 28.80 8.00
N PRO A 176 5.14 28.71 9.33
CA PRO A 176 5.73 29.68 10.24
C PRO A 176 7.26 29.70 10.13
N GLN A 177 7.90 30.67 10.80
CA GLN A 177 9.34 30.80 10.81
C GLN A 177 10.00 29.48 11.24
N LYS A 178 10.69 28.83 10.29
CA LYS A 178 11.10 27.44 10.48
C LYS A 178 12.19 27.30 11.54
N VAL A 179 11.91 26.53 12.59
CA VAL A 179 12.83 26.26 13.70
C VAL A 179 13.64 24.98 13.44
N ASP A 180 14.92 25.00 13.81
CA ASP A 180 15.76 23.81 13.81
C ASP A 180 15.46 22.93 15.03
N VAL A 181 15.32 21.63 14.81
CA VAL A 181 15.12 20.65 15.88
C VAL A 181 16.37 19.80 16.04
N ASN A 182 16.75 19.57 17.30
CA ASN A 182 17.84 18.68 17.63
C ASN A 182 17.45 17.22 17.28
N VAL A 183 18.23 16.59 16.40
CA VAL A 183 17.96 15.23 15.91
C VAL A 183 17.97 14.19 17.03
N LEU A 184 18.83 14.34 18.05
CA LEU A 184 18.87 13.44 19.21
C LEU A 184 17.58 13.53 20.03
N GLN A 185 17.09 14.74 20.27
CA GLN A 185 15.81 14.93 20.97
C GLN A 185 14.66 14.30 20.18
N PHE A 186 14.63 14.50 18.86
CA PHE A 186 13.61 13.90 18.02
C PHE A 186 13.68 12.36 18.01
N LEU A 187 14.88 11.79 17.97
CA LEU A 187 15.05 10.34 18.03
C LEU A 187 14.64 9.74 19.38
N ARG A 188 14.88 10.45 20.49
CA ARG A 188 14.35 10.05 21.80
C ARG A 188 12.82 9.98 21.77
N LEU A 189 12.14 10.89 21.04
CA LEU A 189 10.69 10.78 20.81
C LEU A 189 10.32 9.58 19.95
N MET A 190 11.05 9.34 18.86
CA MET A 190 10.79 8.17 18.00
C MET A 190 10.99 6.85 18.75
N ASN A 191 11.84 6.84 19.79
CA ASN A 191 12.11 5.70 20.63
C ASN A 191 11.00 5.40 21.65
N ASP A 192 10.04 6.32 21.83
CA ASP A 192 8.90 6.14 22.73
C ASP A 192 7.99 5.00 22.24
N SER A 193 7.55 4.14 23.15
CA SER A 193 6.69 2.99 22.83
C SER A 193 5.39 3.39 22.10
N ARG A 194 4.84 4.58 22.36
CA ARG A 194 3.65 5.11 21.69
C ARG A 194 3.95 5.43 20.23
N PHE A 195 5.15 5.90 19.93
CA PHE A 195 5.61 6.15 18.57
C PHE A 195 5.78 4.83 17.80
N ILE A 196 6.44 3.85 18.41
CA ILE A 196 6.61 2.51 17.82
C ILE A 196 5.24 1.87 17.54
N LYS A 197 4.28 1.98 18.46
CA LYS A 197 2.90 1.51 18.24
C LYS A 197 2.25 2.12 17.00
N GLN A 198 2.56 3.37 16.63
CA GLN A 198 2.06 3.97 15.37
C GLN A 198 2.65 3.31 14.13
N MET A 199 3.94 2.93 14.19
CA MET A 199 4.57 2.19 13.09
C MET A 199 4.00 0.79 12.95
N THR A 200 3.68 0.12 14.06
CA THR A 200 3.10 -1.23 14.04
C THR A 200 1.60 -1.22 13.68
N ALA A 201 0.91 -0.10 13.93
CA ALA A 201 -0.50 0.08 13.57
C ALA A 201 -0.72 0.18 12.06
N LEU A 202 0.23 0.79 11.33
CA LEU A 202 0.19 1.01 9.88
C LEU A 202 1.58 0.65 9.30
N PRO A 203 1.76 -0.56 8.74
CA PRO A 203 3.06 -1.02 8.24
C PRO A 203 3.74 -0.07 7.27
N GLU A 204 3.00 0.66 6.43
CA GLU A 204 3.51 1.68 5.50
C GLU A 204 4.34 2.76 6.19
N ASN A 205 4.08 3.03 7.48
CA ASN A 205 4.84 4.00 8.26
C ASN A 205 6.31 3.61 8.40
N VAL A 206 6.69 2.33 8.31
CA VAL A 206 8.12 1.95 8.34
C VAL A 206 8.89 2.52 7.14
N CYS A 207 8.20 2.85 6.04
CA CYS A 207 8.79 3.47 4.86
C CYS A 207 9.06 4.98 5.03
N LEU A 208 8.77 5.59 6.19
CA LEU A 208 8.87 7.05 6.40
C LEU A 208 10.26 7.62 6.08
N LEU A 209 11.32 6.83 6.27
CA LEU A 209 12.70 7.26 6.02
C LEU A 209 13.24 6.88 4.64
N LEU A 210 12.49 6.20 3.77
CA LEU A 210 13.00 5.79 2.44
C LEU A 210 13.21 6.96 1.48
N SER A 211 12.53 8.09 1.70
CA SER A 211 12.75 9.32 0.94
C SER A 211 12.27 10.55 1.71
N ARG A 212 12.70 11.73 1.26
CA ARG A 212 12.18 13.01 1.75
C ARG A 212 10.66 13.10 1.56
N LYS A 213 10.14 12.61 0.43
CA LYS A 213 8.70 12.62 0.14
C LYS A 213 7.93 11.79 1.17
N ASN A 214 8.43 10.60 1.52
CA ASN A 214 7.82 9.74 2.53
C ASN A 214 7.84 10.40 3.91
N PHE A 215 8.93 11.09 4.26
CA PHE A 215 9.05 11.79 5.53
C PHE A 215 8.06 12.96 5.64
N LEU A 216 7.95 13.78 4.60
CA LEU A 216 6.99 14.88 4.55
C LEU A 216 5.55 14.37 4.53
N TRP A 217 5.28 13.31 3.78
CA TRP A 217 3.98 12.64 3.81
C TRP A 217 3.66 12.20 5.24
N ALA A 218 4.58 11.51 5.91
CA ALA A 218 4.41 11.06 7.29
C ALA A 218 4.19 12.25 8.23
N TRP A 219 4.94 13.34 8.09
CA TRP A 219 4.76 14.58 8.84
C TRP A 219 3.34 15.12 8.74
N ASN A 220 2.87 15.34 7.52
CA ASN A 220 1.54 15.90 7.24
C ASN A 220 0.40 14.95 7.60
N HIS A 221 0.66 13.64 7.55
CA HIS A 221 -0.35 12.65 7.84
C HIS A 221 -0.43 12.37 9.31
N TRP A 222 0.66 11.95 9.97
CA TRP A 222 0.62 11.40 11.33
C TRP A 222 1.69 11.86 12.29
N LEU A 223 2.91 12.05 11.81
CA LEU A 223 4.08 12.25 12.63
C LEU A 223 4.01 13.55 13.43
N ALA A 224 3.56 14.66 12.83
CA ALA A 224 3.39 15.93 13.51
C ALA A 224 2.44 15.84 14.72
N ALA A 225 1.29 15.18 14.53
CA ALA A 225 0.29 15.02 15.56
C ALA A 225 0.73 14.02 16.65
N THR A 226 1.46 12.96 16.30
CA THR A 226 2.11 12.08 17.27
C THR A 226 3.14 12.84 18.11
N VAL A 227 4.01 13.63 17.48
CA VAL A 227 4.98 14.47 18.16
C VAL A 227 4.28 15.43 19.12
N LYS A 228 3.23 16.13 18.68
CA LYS A 228 2.45 17.04 19.54
C LYS A 228 1.88 16.34 20.78
N ALA A 229 1.45 15.08 20.65
CA ALA A 229 0.88 14.31 21.75
C ALA A 229 1.91 13.76 22.75
N ILE A 230 3.18 13.59 22.35
CA ILE A 230 4.22 12.97 23.20
C ILE A 230 5.36 13.92 23.58
N ALA A 231 5.53 15.04 22.86
CA ALA A 231 6.69 15.89 23.00
C ALA A 231 6.75 16.51 24.41
N PRO A 232 7.92 16.49 25.06
CA PRO A 232 8.17 17.25 26.27
C PRO A 232 8.09 18.74 25.98
N GLN A 233 7.83 19.53 27.02
CA GLN A 233 7.72 21.00 26.94
C GLN A 233 8.96 21.70 26.35
N ASN A 234 10.12 21.02 26.34
CA ASN A 234 11.40 21.57 25.89
C ASN A 234 11.66 21.44 24.37
N LEU A 235 10.77 20.80 23.62
CA LEU A 235 10.86 20.75 22.16
C LEU A 235 10.04 21.91 21.55
N PRO A 236 10.55 22.60 20.50
CA PRO A 236 9.77 23.63 19.83
C PRO A 236 8.42 23.08 19.41
N SER A 237 7.33 23.80 19.72
CA SER A 237 5.99 23.40 19.28
C SER A 237 6.00 23.12 17.78
N VAL A 238 5.29 22.06 17.37
CA VAL A 238 5.09 21.67 15.98
C VAL A 238 4.46 22.81 15.18
N GLU A 239 3.68 23.65 15.87
CA GLU A 239 3.01 24.85 15.34
C GLU A 239 3.98 25.98 14.98
N HIS A 240 5.21 25.98 15.50
CA HIS A 240 6.24 26.94 15.08
C HIS A 240 6.87 26.60 13.72
N GLY A 241 6.54 25.44 13.13
CA GLY A 241 7.05 25.03 11.82
C GLY A 241 8.49 24.54 11.93
N TRP A 242 8.72 23.25 11.66
CA TRP A 242 10.05 22.67 11.77
C TRP A 242 10.80 22.70 10.43
N ARG A 243 12.14 22.79 10.45
CA ARG A 243 12.99 22.58 9.27
C ARG A 243 13.10 21.10 8.92
N LEU A 244 12.00 20.53 8.42
CA LEU A 244 11.85 19.09 8.11
C LEU A 244 12.92 18.54 7.17
N ASP A 245 13.39 19.36 6.22
CA ASP A 245 14.44 18.97 5.28
C ASP A 245 15.79 18.76 5.95
N LYS A 246 16.10 19.61 6.94
CA LYS A 246 17.30 19.47 7.76
C LYS A 246 17.13 18.26 8.69
N LEU A 247 15.99 18.14 9.36
CA LEU A 247 15.71 17.02 10.25
C LEU A 247 15.80 15.66 9.54
N PHE A 248 15.17 15.52 8.36
CA PHE A 248 15.29 14.31 7.54
C PHE A 248 16.75 14.03 7.17
N ARG A 249 17.49 15.05 6.70
CA ARG A 249 18.91 14.91 6.34
C ARG A 249 19.73 14.43 7.53
N ASP A 250 19.53 15.03 8.70
CA ASP A 250 20.24 14.69 9.94
C ASP A 250 19.91 13.25 10.38
N LEU A 251 18.62 12.86 10.32
CA LEU A 251 18.18 11.47 10.55
C LEU A 251 18.77 10.47 9.57
N THR A 252 19.03 10.88 8.32
CA THR A 252 19.59 9.98 7.30
C THR A 252 21.11 9.83 7.38
N ARG A 253 21.77 10.67 8.17
CA ARG A 253 23.22 10.66 8.45
C ARG A 253 23.56 9.96 9.77
N PHE A 254 22.62 9.17 10.30
CA PHE A 254 22.63 8.62 11.66
C PHE A 254 23.82 7.70 12.02
N ASP A 255 24.72 7.42 11.08
CA ASP A 255 25.99 6.71 11.30
C ASP A 255 26.83 7.30 12.46
N ILE A 256 26.52 8.50 12.92
CA ILE A 256 27.28 9.33 13.87
C ILE A 256 26.76 9.22 15.32
N ILE A 257 25.52 8.78 15.55
CA ILE A 257 24.93 8.83 16.90
C ILE A 257 25.09 7.48 17.58
N THR A 258 26.05 7.42 18.50
CA THR A 258 26.28 6.22 19.31
C THR A 258 25.15 6.03 20.33
N SER A 259 24.90 4.79 20.75
CA SER A 259 23.95 4.48 21.84
C SER A 259 24.23 5.28 23.11
N ALA A 260 25.49 5.70 23.32
CA ALA A 260 25.90 6.57 24.42
C ALA A 260 25.23 7.96 24.37
N GLU A 261 25.06 8.56 23.18
CA GLU A 261 24.45 9.89 23.04
C GLU A 261 22.94 9.88 23.27
N LEU A 262 22.27 8.77 22.95
CA LEU A 262 20.84 8.60 23.20
C LEU A 262 20.53 8.34 24.69
N GLN A 263 21.55 8.00 25.50
CA GLN A 263 21.43 7.65 26.93
C GLN A 263 20.48 6.48 27.21
N ALA A 264 20.04 5.77 26.16
CA ALA A 264 19.16 4.62 26.21
C ALA A 264 19.35 3.78 24.92
N PRO A 265 19.16 2.46 24.97
CA PRO A 265 19.19 1.63 23.78
C PRO A 265 18.06 2.04 22.81
N VAL A 266 18.39 2.06 21.52
CA VAL A 266 17.40 2.26 20.46
C VAL A 266 16.50 1.04 20.42
N ASN A 267 15.19 1.27 20.36
CA ASN A 267 14.19 0.25 20.16
C ASN A 267 14.57 -0.59 18.93
N PRO A 268 14.59 -1.93 19.01
CA PRO A 268 15.04 -2.78 17.91
C PRO A 268 14.33 -2.49 16.58
N MET A 269 13.02 -2.20 16.62
CA MET A 269 12.25 -1.83 15.44
C MET A 269 12.79 -0.55 14.79
N LEU A 270 12.95 0.51 15.60
CA LEU A 270 13.44 1.79 15.11
C LEU A 270 14.87 1.66 14.56
N ASN A 271 15.72 0.89 15.23
CA ASN A 271 17.08 0.61 14.78
C ASN A 271 17.08 -0.08 13.40
N THR A 272 16.25 -1.11 13.22
CA THR A 272 16.06 -1.76 11.91
C THR A 272 15.62 -0.77 10.84
N ILE A 273 14.64 0.09 11.13
CA ILE A 273 14.13 1.09 10.18
C ILE A 273 15.23 2.09 9.80
N LEU A 274 16.01 2.59 10.76
CA LEU A 274 17.09 3.56 10.52
C LEU A 274 18.19 2.96 9.63
N ILE A 275 18.72 1.80 10.01
CA ILE A 275 19.82 1.11 9.31
C ILE A 275 19.37 0.70 7.91
N LEU A 276 18.24 0.00 7.82
CA LEU A 276 17.80 -0.55 6.55
C LEU A 276 17.36 0.56 5.61
N SER A 277 16.60 1.56 6.07
CA SER A 277 16.22 2.68 5.19
C SER A 277 17.43 3.41 4.62
N LYS A 278 18.52 3.55 5.39
CA LYS A 278 19.77 4.11 4.87
C LYS A 278 20.36 3.23 3.77
N LYS A 279 20.58 1.95 4.04
CA LYS A 279 21.11 1.00 3.06
C LYS A 279 20.32 1.07 1.75
N LEU A 280 18.99 0.94 1.83
CA LEU A 280 18.11 0.93 0.67
C LEU A 280 18.13 2.27 -0.08
N ARG A 281 18.27 3.40 0.62
CA ARG A 281 18.44 4.71 -0.04
C ARG A 281 19.74 4.79 -0.83
N ASP A 282 20.82 4.33 -0.24
CA ASP A 282 22.15 4.32 -0.86
C ASP A 282 22.18 3.36 -2.06
N ASP A 283 21.53 2.20 -1.96
CA ASP A 283 21.40 1.23 -3.05
C ASP A 283 20.62 1.83 -4.22
N VAL A 284 19.48 2.50 -3.98
CA VAL A 284 18.76 3.19 -5.05
C VAL A 284 19.57 4.33 -5.65
N LYS A 285 20.34 5.06 -4.85
CA LYS A 285 21.22 6.13 -5.35
C LYS A 285 22.30 5.54 -6.28
N LYS A 286 22.95 4.45 -5.90
CA LYS A 286 23.93 3.74 -6.74
C LYS A 286 23.28 3.23 -8.03
N MET A 287 22.08 2.64 -7.96
CA MET A 287 21.34 2.22 -9.15
C MET A 287 21.05 3.40 -10.08
N ALA A 288 20.66 4.54 -9.52
CA ALA A 288 20.42 5.76 -10.29
C ALA A 288 21.69 6.26 -11.01
N GLU A 289 22.84 6.17 -10.37
CA GLU A 289 24.13 6.57 -10.94
C GLU A 289 24.55 5.61 -12.07
N VAL A 290 24.42 4.29 -11.87
CA VAL A 290 24.75 3.27 -12.89
C VAL A 290 23.83 3.34 -14.10
N THR A 291 22.52 3.53 -13.88
CA THR A 291 21.53 3.56 -14.96
C THR A 291 21.62 4.80 -15.86
N HIS A 292 22.09 5.93 -15.32
CA HIS A 292 22.32 7.17 -16.08
C HIS A 292 23.63 7.19 -16.87
N HIS A 293 24.48 6.16 -16.73
CA HIS A 293 25.70 6.02 -17.52
C HIS A 293 25.58 4.90 -18.57
N PRO A 294 25.11 5.22 -19.80
CA PRO A 294 25.49 4.45 -20.97
C PRO A 294 26.57 5.22 -21.72
N GLN A 295 27.83 5.06 -21.32
CA GLN A 295 28.87 4.98 -22.33
C GLN A 295 29.56 3.63 -22.19
N PRO A 296 29.77 2.89 -23.30
CA PRO A 296 30.69 1.77 -23.26
C PRO A 296 32.03 2.32 -22.76
N ALA A 297 32.51 1.78 -21.65
CA ALA A 297 33.88 1.97 -21.21
C ALA A 297 34.78 1.31 -22.25
N HIS A 298 35.04 2.01 -23.35
CA HIS A 298 36.11 1.66 -24.27
C HIS A 298 37.49 1.97 -23.68
N SER A 299 37.63 2.40 -22.41
CA SER A 299 38.94 2.83 -21.91
C SER A 299 39.23 2.69 -20.41
N GLN A 300 38.54 1.85 -19.63
CA GLN A 300 39.01 1.59 -18.25
C GLN A 300 39.06 0.09 -17.94
N THR A 301 40.27 -0.44 -18.14
CA THR A 301 40.89 -1.61 -17.49
C THR A 301 39.93 -2.51 -16.72
N GLN A 302 39.46 -3.55 -17.40
CA GLN A 302 38.82 -4.68 -16.74
C GLN A 302 39.76 -5.29 -15.67
N PRO A 303 39.25 -5.71 -14.51
CA PRO A 303 39.97 -6.63 -13.63
C PRO A 303 40.33 -7.89 -14.43
N ARG A 304 41.57 -8.36 -14.31
CA ARG A 304 42.05 -9.60 -14.94
C ARG A 304 41.30 -10.81 -14.41
N TYR A 305 40.08 -11.06 -14.89
CA TYR A 305 39.55 -12.41 -14.94
C TYR A 305 40.29 -13.14 -16.06
N LYS A 306 40.79 -14.35 -15.77
CA LYS A 306 41.48 -15.21 -16.74
C LYS A 306 40.56 -15.45 -17.94
N LYS A 307 40.81 -14.72 -19.03
CA LYS A 307 40.14 -14.88 -20.32
C LYS A 307 40.38 -16.31 -20.82
N SER A 308 39.32 -17.13 -20.89
CA SER A 308 39.27 -18.11 -21.96
C SER A 308 39.13 -17.31 -23.27
N ARG A 309 40.03 -17.57 -24.22
CA ARG A 309 40.01 -16.94 -25.54
C ARG A 309 38.78 -17.43 -26.31
N LEU A 310 37.67 -16.70 -26.24
CA LEU A 310 36.69 -16.70 -27.34
C LEU A 310 37.11 -15.61 -28.34
N ASN A 311 37.22 -16.01 -29.61
CA ASN A 311 37.57 -15.15 -30.74
C ASN A 311 36.62 -13.94 -30.84
N TYR A 312 37.19 -12.74 -30.82
CA TYR A 312 36.44 -11.48 -30.92
C TYR A 312 36.05 -11.11 -32.36
N ASP A 313 36.58 -11.78 -33.38
CA ASP A 313 36.29 -11.47 -34.79
C ASP A 313 34.84 -11.80 -35.20
N THR A 314 34.18 -12.76 -34.53
CA THR A 314 32.78 -13.12 -34.84
C THR A 314 31.74 -12.12 -34.33
N ALA A 315 32.06 -11.33 -33.30
CA ALA A 315 31.11 -10.36 -32.73
C ALA A 315 30.91 -9.13 -33.62
N SER A 316 31.93 -8.73 -34.39
CA SER A 316 31.85 -7.65 -35.39
C SER A 316 30.94 -8.03 -36.56
N ASP A 317 31.08 -9.27 -37.05
CA ASP A 317 30.27 -9.76 -38.17
C ASP A 317 28.82 -10.06 -37.77
N LEU A 318 28.57 -10.48 -36.52
CA LEU A 318 27.21 -10.64 -35.98
C LEU A 318 26.47 -9.32 -35.82
N ARG A 319 27.15 -8.20 -35.55
CA ARG A 319 26.53 -6.86 -35.50
C ARG A 319 26.04 -6.41 -36.87
N LYS A 320 26.78 -6.71 -37.94
CA LYS A 320 26.37 -6.43 -39.33
C LYS A 320 25.17 -7.27 -39.76
N ALA A 321 24.95 -8.43 -39.14
CA ALA A 321 23.85 -9.34 -39.47
C ALA A 321 22.51 -9.01 -38.78
N CYS A 322 22.50 -8.21 -37.70
CA CYS A 322 21.27 -7.80 -37.02
C CYS A 322 20.63 -6.58 -37.71
N LEU A 323 19.83 -6.81 -38.74
CA LEU A 323 19.08 -5.77 -39.45
C LEU A 323 18.17 -4.90 -38.53
N SER A 324 17.86 -5.38 -37.33
CA SER A 324 17.00 -4.71 -36.34
C SER A 324 17.76 -3.95 -35.24
N CYS A 325 19.09 -3.99 -35.26
CA CYS A 325 19.91 -3.31 -34.26
C CYS A 325 20.25 -1.91 -34.78
N ASP A 326 19.75 -0.87 -34.09
CA ASP A 326 20.16 0.51 -34.36
C ASP A 326 21.68 0.65 -34.13
N PRO A 327 22.48 1.03 -35.13
CA PRO A 327 23.92 1.22 -34.97
C PRO A 327 24.27 2.23 -33.86
N SER A 328 23.39 3.20 -33.61
CA SER A 328 23.55 4.23 -32.58
C SER A 328 23.16 3.76 -31.18
N SER A 329 22.32 2.73 -31.07
CA SER A 329 21.87 2.14 -29.80
C SER A 329 21.68 0.63 -29.94
N PRO A 330 22.76 -0.16 -30.04
CA PRO A 330 22.68 -1.60 -30.33
C PRO A 330 21.93 -2.40 -29.26
N CYS A 331 21.80 -1.84 -28.06
CA CYS A 331 21.14 -2.47 -26.91
C CYS A 331 19.62 -2.28 -26.90
N ILE A 332 19.08 -1.40 -27.75
CA ILE A 332 17.64 -1.09 -27.84
C ILE A 332 17.17 -1.40 -29.25
N ARG A 333 16.01 -2.05 -29.39
CA ARG A 333 15.28 -2.11 -30.66
C ARG A 333 13.86 -1.61 -30.46
N GLU A 334 13.32 -0.98 -31.48
CA GLU A 334 11.95 -0.50 -31.49
C GLU A 334 11.09 -1.31 -32.46
N TYR A 335 9.87 -1.61 -32.07
CA TYR A 335 8.84 -2.23 -32.90
C TYR A 335 7.67 -1.27 -33.03
N HIS A 336 7.21 -1.09 -34.26
CA HIS A 336 5.92 -0.45 -34.51
C HIS A 336 4.82 -1.51 -34.48
N VAL A 337 3.91 -1.37 -33.54
CA VAL A 337 2.76 -2.25 -33.37
C VAL A 337 1.49 -1.53 -33.78
N THR A 338 0.62 -2.27 -34.45
CA THR A 338 -0.77 -1.87 -34.71
C THR A 338 -1.67 -2.82 -33.95
N LYS A 339 -2.77 -2.32 -33.39
CA LYS A 339 -3.78 -3.22 -32.82
C LYS A 339 -4.26 -4.16 -33.92
N LYS A 340 -4.16 -5.48 -33.69
CA LYS A 340 -4.78 -6.47 -34.58
C LYS A 340 -6.30 -6.25 -34.49
N GLU A 341 -6.98 -6.17 -35.63
CA GLU A 341 -8.35 -5.67 -35.75
C GLU A 341 -9.32 -6.22 -34.68
N LYS A 342 -10.29 -5.39 -34.26
CA LYS A 342 -11.37 -5.72 -33.29
C LYS A 342 -12.01 -7.11 -33.52
N MET A 343 -12.12 -7.56 -34.77
CA MET A 343 -12.65 -8.88 -35.13
C MET A 343 -11.95 -10.05 -34.42
N PHE A 344 -10.66 -9.93 -34.12
CA PHE A 344 -9.88 -10.98 -33.49
C PHE A 344 -10.16 -11.12 -31.98
N VAL A 345 -10.31 -9.99 -31.28
CA VAL A 345 -10.72 -9.95 -29.87
C VAL A 345 -12.18 -10.42 -29.72
N GLU A 346 -13.04 -10.11 -30.68
CA GLU A 346 -14.41 -10.63 -30.73
C GLU A 346 -14.44 -12.17 -30.94
N LYS A 347 -13.56 -12.73 -31.79
CA LYS A 347 -13.39 -14.19 -31.92
C LYS A 347 -12.92 -14.85 -30.62
N LEU A 348 -12.00 -14.22 -29.88
CA LEU A 348 -11.54 -14.70 -28.57
C LEU A 348 -12.64 -14.66 -27.49
N LYS A 349 -13.58 -13.71 -27.57
CA LYS A 349 -14.73 -13.62 -26.65
C LYS A 349 -15.81 -14.66 -26.93
N ALA A 350 -15.91 -15.15 -28.17
CA ALA A 350 -17.04 -15.96 -28.63
C ALA A 350 -16.92 -17.48 -28.38
N ALA A 351 -15.79 -17.98 -27.88
CA ALA A 351 -15.59 -19.42 -27.70
C ALA A 351 -14.85 -19.77 -26.40
N ALA A 352 -15.36 -20.77 -25.66
CA ALA A 352 -14.65 -21.45 -24.58
C ALA A 352 -13.54 -22.39 -25.12
N LYS A 353 -12.73 -21.91 -26.06
CA LYS A 353 -11.65 -22.65 -26.71
C LYS A 353 -10.30 -22.09 -26.28
N PHE A 354 -9.36 -22.99 -26.03
CA PHE A 354 -7.94 -22.64 -25.91
C PHE A 354 -7.34 -22.54 -27.31
N TYR A 355 -6.54 -21.51 -27.54
CA TYR A 355 -5.84 -21.28 -28.80
C TYR A 355 -4.35 -21.20 -28.52
N ASP A 356 -3.53 -21.83 -29.36
CA ASP A 356 -2.09 -21.55 -29.38
C ASP A 356 -1.84 -20.20 -30.08
N PRO A 357 -1.30 -19.18 -29.38
CA PRO A 357 -1.20 -17.84 -29.93
C PRO A 357 -0.24 -17.74 -31.12
N VAL A 358 0.72 -18.66 -31.23
CA VAL A 358 1.75 -18.57 -32.28
C VAL A 358 1.25 -19.28 -33.53
N THR A 359 0.83 -20.52 -33.39
CA THR A 359 0.49 -21.38 -34.53
C THR A 359 -0.92 -21.16 -35.05
N GLU A 360 -1.89 -20.87 -34.19
CA GLU A 360 -3.29 -20.66 -34.60
C GLU A 360 -3.62 -19.18 -34.84
N LEU A 361 -2.95 -18.28 -34.11
CA LEU A 361 -3.26 -16.85 -34.14
C LEU A 361 -2.19 -15.99 -34.81
N GLY A 362 -1.05 -16.58 -35.19
CA GLY A 362 0.04 -15.88 -35.88
C GLY A 362 0.62 -14.73 -35.04
N PHE A 363 0.78 -14.92 -33.74
CA PHE A 363 1.41 -13.92 -32.88
C PHE A 363 2.93 -13.92 -33.06
N ASP A 364 3.50 -12.72 -33.04
CA ASP A 364 4.94 -12.54 -33.12
C ASP A 364 5.57 -12.83 -31.76
N ILE A 365 6.56 -13.73 -31.74
CA ILE A 365 7.33 -14.01 -30.52
C ILE A 365 8.54 -13.11 -30.47
N VAL A 366 8.57 -12.27 -29.44
CA VAL A 366 9.69 -11.42 -29.10
C VAL A 366 10.64 -12.23 -28.25
N ARG A 367 11.82 -12.50 -28.80
CA ARG A 367 12.89 -13.26 -28.15
C ARG A 367 14.07 -12.38 -27.77
N PRO A 368 14.80 -12.73 -26.70
CA PRO A 368 16.10 -12.13 -26.42
C PRO A 368 17.05 -12.32 -27.62
N ARG A 369 17.94 -11.36 -27.85
CA ARG A 369 19.00 -11.36 -28.87
C ARG A 369 20.36 -11.71 -28.25
N PRO A 370 20.82 -12.99 -28.27
CA PRO A 370 22.02 -13.43 -27.54
C PRO A 370 23.28 -12.60 -27.82
N HIS A 371 23.46 -12.17 -29.08
CA HIS A 371 24.59 -11.34 -29.49
C HIS A 371 24.56 -9.92 -28.89
N VAL A 372 23.36 -9.38 -28.61
CA VAL A 372 23.20 -8.09 -27.91
C VAL A 372 23.56 -8.25 -26.45
N PHE A 373 23.15 -9.33 -25.76
CA PHE A 373 23.60 -9.56 -24.38
C PHE A 373 25.11 -9.67 -24.28
N ALA A 374 25.73 -10.44 -25.16
CA ALA A 374 27.18 -10.64 -25.16
C ALA A 374 27.95 -9.32 -25.32
N SER A 375 27.36 -8.31 -25.97
CA SER A 375 28.01 -7.03 -26.25
C SER A 375 27.57 -5.88 -25.33
N CYS A 376 26.30 -5.80 -24.98
CA CYS A 376 25.68 -4.73 -24.20
C CYS A 376 25.45 -5.08 -22.73
N GLY A 377 25.45 -6.36 -22.36
CA GLY A 377 25.00 -6.84 -21.05
C GLY A 377 23.49 -6.72 -20.78
N ARG A 378 22.73 -6.13 -21.72
CA ARG A 378 21.27 -5.94 -21.64
C ARG A 378 20.66 -5.92 -23.03
N ASP A 379 19.39 -6.32 -23.14
CA ASP A 379 18.61 -6.28 -24.39
C ASP A 379 17.24 -5.67 -24.11
N ILE A 380 16.97 -4.51 -24.69
CA ILE A 380 15.73 -3.77 -24.51
C ILE A 380 14.96 -3.77 -25.84
N THR A 381 13.67 -4.07 -25.75
CA THR A 381 12.71 -3.97 -26.85
C THR A 381 11.58 -3.03 -26.44
N ILE A 382 11.37 -1.97 -27.21
CA ILE A 382 10.31 -0.98 -27.00
C ILE A 382 9.27 -1.12 -28.11
N PHE A 383 7.99 -1.10 -27.74
CA PHE A 383 6.87 -1.18 -28.67
C PHE A 383 6.15 0.15 -28.70
N LYS A 384 5.99 0.71 -29.89
CA LYS A 384 5.32 1.99 -30.13
C LYS A 384 4.23 1.83 -31.16
N THR A 385 3.21 2.68 -31.13
CA THR A 385 2.31 2.82 -32.29
C THR A 385 2.99 3.55 -33.44
N SER A 386 2.32 3.62 -34.59
CA SER A 386 2.82 4.29 -35.79
C SER A 386 3.08 5.79 -35.62
N ASP A 387 2.39 6.42 -34.66
CA ASP A 387 2.58 7.82 -34.23
C ASP A 387 3.72 8.00 -33.21
N GLY A 388 4.39 6.90 -32.82
CA GLY A 388 5.49 6.92 -31.86
C GLY A 388 5.07 6.83 -30.39
N GLU A 389 3.78 6.66 -30.07
CA GLU A 389 3.32 6.50 -28.69
C GLU A 389 3.81 5.17 -28.09
N PHE A 390 4.44 5.21 -26.91
CA PHE A 390 4.89 4.02 -26.18
C PHE A 390 3.69 3.16 -25.73
N ARG A 391 3.74 1.84 -26.00
CA ARG A 391 2.69 0.89 -25.58
C ARG A 391 3.14 -0.09 -24.51
N PHE A 392 4.31 -0.69 -24.70
CA PHE A 392 4.93 -1.56 -23.71
C PHE A 392 6.43 -1.70 -24.03
N GLY A 393 7.19 -2.25 -23.10
CA GLY A 393 8.59 -2.55 -23.33
C GLY A 393 9.09 -3.66 -22.42
N VAL A 394 10.11 -4.36 -22.89
CA VAL A 394 10.78 -5.44 -22.17
C VAL A 394 12.28 -5.24 -22.16
N GLN A 395 12.87 -5.46 -21.01
CA GLN A 395 14.30 -5.55 -20.79
C GLN A 395 14.61 -6.96 -20.32
N TYR A 396 15.42 -7.65 -21.10
CA TYR A 396 15.99 -8.93 -20.72
C TYR A 396 17.33 -8.71 -20.02
N ASN A 397 17.70 -9.66 -19.16
CA ASN A 397 18.85 -9.55 -18.26
C ASN A 397 18.84 -8.20 -17.53
N ALA A 398 17.69 -7.88 -16.92
CA ALA A 398 17.40 -6.56 -16.42
C ALA A 398 18.32 -6.13 -15.28
N PHE A 399 18.70 -7.07 -14.42
CA PHE A 399 19.45 -6.84 -13.19
C PHE A 399 20.84 -7.49 -13.25
N GLY A 400 21.82 -6.89 -12.58
CA GLY A 400 23.07 -7.58 -12.25
C GLY A 400 22.82 -8.72 -11.26
N GLU A 401 23.75 -9.67 -11.18
CA GLU A 401 23.64 -10.90 -10.37
C GLU A 401 23.22 -10.61 -8.91
N GLN A 402 23.93 -9.71 -8.23
CA GLN A 402 23.61 -9.35 -6.84
C GLN A 402 22.18 -8.80 -6.67
N ILE A 403 21.72 -7.96 -7.61
CA ILE A 403 20.37 -7.38 -7.53
C ILE A 403 19.32 -8.46 -7.80
N LEU A 404 19.57 -9.36 -8.75
CA LEU A 404 18.68 -10.48 -9.03
C LEU A 404 18.57 -11.42 -7.82
N GLU A 405 19.70 -11.70 -7.15
CA GLU A 405 19.73 -12.47 -5.91
C GLU A 405 18.93 -11.79 -4.80
N ASP A 406 19.11 -10.48 -4.61
CA ASP A 406 18.35 -9.70 -3.62
C ASP A 406 16.84 -9.72 -3.89
N LEU A 407 16.43 -9.64 -5.17
CA LEU A 407 15.03 -9.75 -5.59
C LEU A 407 14.47 -11.15 -5.34
N CYS A 408 15.24 -12.21 -5.63
CA CYS A 408 14.86 -13.58 -5.34
C CYS A 408 14.71 -13.82 -3.83
N ALA A 409 15.67 -13.33 -3.03
CA ALA A 409 15.64 -13.44 -1.58
C ALA A 409 14.45 -12.69 -0.99
N SER A 410 14.16 -11.47 -1.48
CA SER A 410 12.97 -10.73 -1.06
C SER A 410 11.69 -11.47 -1.43
N HIS A 411 11.62 -12.10 -2.60
CA HIS A 411 10.46 -12.89 -3.02
C HIS A 411 10.22 -14.09 -2.12
N GLU A 412 11.27 -14.83 -1.79
CA GLU A 412 11.21 -15.96 -0.85
C GLU A 412 10.81 -15.53 0.56
N GLU A 413 11.33 -14.39 1.03
CA GLU A 413 11.01 -13.82 2.33
C GLU A 413 9.53 -13.43 2.41
N VAL A 414 9.02 -12.67 1.43
CA VAL A 414 7.60 -12.33 1.35
C VAL A 414 6.75 -13.58 1.24
N ASN A 415 7.20 -14.61 0.51
CA ASN A 415 6.52 -15.89 0.44
C ASN A 415 6.44 -16.64 1.79
N LYS A 416 7.31 -16.36 2.76
CA LYS A 416 7.20 -16.95 4.12
C LYS A 416 6.20 -16.19 4.98
N TYR A 417 6.22 -14.86 4.91
CA TYR A 417 5.45 -14.01 5.82
C TYR A 417 4.05 -13.66 5.31
N ALA A 418 3.88 -13.54 3.99
CA ALA A 418 2.61 -13.13 3.41
C ALA A 418 1.66 -14.32 3.23
N ASN A 419 0.42 -14.15 3.65
CA ASN A 419 -0.68 -15.01 3.29
C ASN A 419 -1.02 -14.89 1.80
N ALA A 420 -1.34 -16.02 1.16
CA ALA A 420 -1.84 -16.05 -0.20
C ALA A 420 -3.21 -15.33 -0.28
N GLN A 421 -3.41 -14.55 -1.34
CA GLN A 421 -4.73 -14.03 -1.65
C GLN A 421 -5.61 -15.17 -2.14
N GLN A 422 -6.67 -15.50 -1.39
CA GLN A 422 -7.74 -16.34 -1.90
C GLN A 422 -8.65 -15.47 -2.78
N ARG A 423 -8.66 -15.71 -4.09
CA ARG A 423 -9.74 -15.22 -4.97
C ARG A 423 -10.85 -16.26 -5.00
N GLU A 424 -12.09 -15.80 -5.03
CA GLU A 424 -13.28 -16.66 -5.00
C GLU A 424 -13.58 -17.30 -6.38
N ASP A 425 -12.95 -16.82 -7.46
CA ASP A 425 -13.21 -17.34 -8.81
C ASP A 425 -12.37 -18.58 -9.12
N GLU A 426 -13.07 -19.65 -9.53
CA GLU A 426 -12.52 -20.92 -10.02
C GLU A 426 -11.70 -20.77 -11.32
N THR A 427 -11.73 -19.61 -11.96
CA THR A 427 -11.05 -19.33 -13.24
C THR A 427 -9.56 -19.03 -13.08
N GLN A 428 -9.07 -18.79 -11.86
CA GLN A 428 -7.63 -18.73 -11.60
C GLN A 428 -7.06 -20.14 -11.62
N THR A 429 -6.52 -20.48 -12.78
CA THR A 429 -6.11 -21.82 -13.17
C THR A 429 -4.82 -22.29 -12.47
N ALA A 430 -4.08 -21.40 -11.79
CA ALA A 430 -2.79 -21.75 -11.22
C ALA A 430 -2.14 -20.81 -10.18
N GLY A 431 -1.45 -21.41 -9.20
CA GLY A 431 -0.42 -20.76 -8.39
C GLY A 431 -0.87 -19.98 -7.16
N LYS A 432 0.08 -19.25 -6.56
CA LYS A 432 -0.08 -18.40 -5.37
C LYS A 432 0.26 -16.95 -5.71
N LEU A 433 -0.62 -16.04 -5.29
CA LEU A 433 -0.45 -14.60 -5.42
C LEU A 433 -0.44 -13.97 -4.02
N LYS A 434 0.61 -13.26 -3.65
CA LYS A 434 0.75 -12.57 -2.35
C LYS A 434 0.96 -11.08 -2.57
N SER A 435 0.33 -10.21 -1.79
CA SER A 435 0.36 -8.76 -2.03
C SER A 435 0.96 -7.96 -0.89
N LEU A 436 1.71 -6.92 -1.19
CA LEU A 436 2.20 -5.92 -0.25
C LEU A 436 1.97 -4.49 -0.78
N GLY A 437 2.04 -3.52 0.13
CA GLY A 437 1.87 -2.10 -0.17
C GLY A 437 0.50 -1.49 0.12
N ALA A 438 0.48 -0.17 0.12
CA ALA A 438 -0.66 0.65 0.51
C ALA A 438 -1.95 0.23 -0.20
N ARG A 439 -2.99 -0.09 0.58
CA ARG A 439 -4.34 -0.33 0.07
C ARG A 439 -5.30 0.73 0.55
N ILE A 440 -6.13 1.22 -0.38
CA ILE A 440 -7.38 1.91 -0.07
C ILE A 440 -8.50 1.04 -0.70
N PRO A 441 -9.60 0.75 0.00
CA PRO A 441 -10.59 -0.34 -0.16
C PRO A 441 -10.69 -1.15 -1.47
N LYS A 442 -10.77 -2.50 -1.39
CA LYS A 442 -11.70 -3.22 -2.32
C LYS A 442 -13.09 -2.71 -1.96
N GLY A 443 -13.97 -2.58 -2.95
CA GLY A 443 -15.40 -2.51 -2.75
C GLY A 443 -16.03 -3.88 -3.01
N GLY A 444 -17.08 -4.19 -2.25
CA GLY A 444 -18.01 -5.29 -2.50
C GLY A 444 -18.24 -6.29 -1.36
N ARG A 445 -17.24 -6.59 -0.52
CA ARG A 445 -17.36 -7.56 0.59
C ARG A 445 -17.74 -6.90 1.93
N LYS A 446 -18.23 -7.69 2.90
CA LYS A 446 -18.32 -7.23 4.30
C LYS A 446 -16.90 -6.89 4.78
N ALA A 447 -16.69 -5.69 5.35
CA ALA A 447 -15.39 -5.14 5.80
C ALA A 447 -14.46 -4.55 4.72
N ASP A 448 -14.97 -4.30 3.51
CA ASP A 448 -14.18 -3.74 2.43
C ASP A 448 -13.83 -2.26 2.68
N GLY A 449 -12.52 -2.01 2.80
CA GLY A 449 -11.95 -0.74 3.22
C GLY A 449 -11.35 -0.75 4.61
N LEU A 450 -11.62 -1.82 5.36
CA LEU A 450 -11.23 -1.91 6.73
C LEU A 450 -10.12 -2.97 6.83
N ALA A 451 -10.15 -4.07 6.09
CA ALA A 451 -9.03 -5.02 6.17
C ALA A 451 -7.78 -4.56 5.39
N MET A 452 -6.68 -4.26 6.09
CA MET A 452 -5.31 -4.47 5.59
C MET A 452 -5.20 -5.87 4.99
N TYR A 453 -4.30 -6.08 4.03
CA TYR A 453 -4.05 -7.44 3.60
C TYR A 453 -3.61 -8.28 4.81
N ALA A 454 -4.14 -9.49 4.96
CA ALA A 454 -3.79 -10.40 6.06
C ALA A 454 -2.28 -10.70 6.16
N CYS A 455 -1.50 -10.27 5.15
CA CYS A 455 -0.07 -10.42 5.01
C CYS A 455 0.76 -9.16 5.29
N GLN A 456 0.13 -8.04 5.68
CA GLN A 456 0.84 -6.81 6.00
C GLN A 456 1.07 -6.73 7.51
N ASP A 457 2.27 -7.08 7.93
CA ASP A 457 2.73 -6.89 9.30
C ASP A 457 4.12 -6.27 9.29
N ALA A 458 4.31 -5.28 10.15
CA ALA A 458 5.61 -4.69 10.44
C ALA A 458 5.71 -4.42 11.95
N SER A 459 5.12 -5.29 12.77
CA SER A 459 5.12 -5.19 14.24
C SER A 459 6.40 -5.69 14.90
N THR A 460 7.24 -6.44 14.17
CA THR A 460 8.54 -6.94 14.64
C THR A 460 9.68 -6.48 13.71
N PRO A 461 10.93 -6.41 14.20
CA PRO A 461 12.08 -6.08 13.35
C PRO A 461 12.19 -6.95 12.10
N ALA A 462 11.88 -8.25 12.22
CA ALA A 462 11.89 -9.18 11.10
C ALA A 462 10.79 -8.86 10.07
N THR A 463 9.56 -8.63 10.52
CA THR A 463 8.44 -8.32 9.62
C THR A 463 8.57 -6.94 8.98
N ALA A 464 9.14 -5.95 9.70
CA ALA A 464 9.51 -4.66 9.12
C ALA A 464 10.65 -4.76 8.09
N THR A 465 11.64 -5.63 8.32
CA THR A 465 12.70 -5.91 7.35
C THR A 465 12.13 -6.47 6.05
N ALA A 466 11.25 -7.48 6.14
CA ALA A 466 10.59 -8.06 4.98
C ALA A 466 9.76 -7.01 4.22
N PHE A 467 9.03 -6.15 4.93
CA PHE A 467 8.23 -5.08 4.33
C PHE A 467 9.10 -4.03 3.63
N LEU A 468 10.20 -3.60 4.25
CA LEU A 468 11.14 -2.63 3.67
C LEU A 468 11.87 -3.18 2.45
N LYS A 469 12.26 -4.47 2.46
CA LYS A 469 12.83 -5.14 1.30
C LYS A 469 11.85 -5.25 0.14
N ALA A 470 10.57 -5.50 0.43
CA ALA A 470 9.54 -5.50 -0.59
C ALA A 470 9.29 -4.09 -1.18
N ALA A 471 9.29 -3.07 -0.33
CA ALA A 471 9.26 -1.67 -0.76
C ALA A 471 10.48 -1.32 -1.65
N HIS A 472 11.67 -1.77 -1.28
CA HIS A 472 12.88 -1.58 -2.08
C HIS A 472 12.82 -2.33 -3.41
N THR A 473 12.27 -3.53 -3.43
CA THR A 473 12.06 -4.29 -4.66
C THR A 473 11.30 -3.46 -5.68
N ASN A 474 10.18 -2.85 -5.27
CA ASN A 474 9.41 -1.95 -6.13
C ASN A 474 10.25 -0.76 -6.64
N ASP A 475 11.06 -0.14 -5.78
CA ASP A 475 11.97 0.93 -6.18
C ASP A 475 13.01 0.45 -7.20
N THR A 476 13.57 -0.74 -7.01
CA THR A 476 14.54 -1.38 -7.92
C THR A 476 13.94 -1.58 -9.31
N LEU A 477 12.73 -2.14 -9.41
CA LEU A 477 12.05 -2.34 -10.69
C LEU A 477 11.86 -1.00 -11.42
N ILE A 478 11.36 0.02 -10.72
CA ILE A 478 11.10 1.35 -11.28
C ILE A 478 12.37 2.02 -11.76
N GLU A 479 13.45 1.93 -11.00
CA GLU A 479 14.71 2.60 -11.34
C GLU A 479 15.41 1.94 -12.54
N HIS A 480 15.24 0.63 -12.75
CA HIS A 480 15.70 -0.04 -13.97
C HIS A 480 14.86 0.37 -15.19
N VAL A 481 13.53 0.50 -15.06
CA VAL A 481 12.68 1.02 -16.15
C VAL A 481 13.03 2.47 -16.47
N ARG A 482 13.40 3.30 -15.48
CA ARG A 482 13.74 4.71 -15.69
C ARG A 482 14.89 4.91 -16.69
N ALA A 483 15.79 3.94 -16.81
CA ALA A 483 16.94 3.99 -17.72
C ALA A 483 16.56 4.01 -19.20
N TRP A 484 15.36 3.49 -19.55
CA TRP A 484 14.94 3.34 -20.95
C TRP A 484 13.48 3.76 -21.22
N ALA A 485 12.67 3.99 -20.19
CA ALA A 485 11.33 4.56 -20.28
C ALA A 485 11.09 5.60 -19.15
N PRO A 486 11.87 6.70 -19.12
CA PRO A 486 11.78 7.71 -18.06
C PRO A 486 10.40 8.38 -17.98
N ASP A 487 9.74 8.55 -19.12
CA ASP A 487 8.42 9.18 -19.22
C ASP A 487 7.34 8.34 -18.54
N ILE A 488 7.40 7.02 -18.73
CA ILE A 488 6.53 6.05 -18.05
C ILE A 488 6.75 6.11 -16.53
N VAL A 489 7.99 6.21 -16.08
CA VAL A 489 8.31 6.36 -14.66
C VAL A 489 7.80 7.69 -14.10
N ARG A 490 7.82 8.78 -14.87
CA ARG A 490 7.20 10.06 -14.46
C ARG A 490 5.68 9.92 -14.31
N GLN A 491 5.01 9.24 -15.24
CA GLN A 491 3.56 8.99 -15.16
C GLN A 491 3.21 8.16 -13.92
N ILE A 492 3.95 7.09 -13.65
CA ILE A 492 3.81 6.29 -12.42
C ILE A 492 3.95 7.16 -11.16
N LYS A 493 5.02 7.96 -11.07
CA LYS A 493 5.30 8.78 -9.89
C LYS A 493 4.25 9.88 -9.70
N ALA A 494 3.67 10.39 -10.79
CA ALA A 494 2.59 11.37 -10.76
C ALA A 494 1.28 10.73 -10.27
N ALA A 495 0.88 9.60 -10.87
CA ALA A 495 -0.33 8.88 -10.48
C ALA A 495 -0.30 8.47 -9.01
N ALA A 496 0.84 8.01 -8.51
CA ALA A 496 0.95 7.54 -7.13
C ALA A 496 1.08 8.64 -6.05
N LYS A 497 1.00 9.92 -6.41
CA LYS A 497 1.11 11.04 -5.46
C LYS A 497 0.13 10.98 -4.27
N PRO A 498 -1.15 10.59 -4.42
CA PRO A 498 -2.11 10.61 -3.32
C PRO A 498 -2.06 9.35 -2.44
N LEU A 499 -1.30 8.31 -2.81
CA LEU A 499 -1.28 7.03 -2.12
C LEU A 499 -0.43 7.05 -0.84
N LEU A 500 -0.72 6.11 0.07
CA LEU A 500 0.14 5.87 1.23
C LEU A 500 1.52 5.36 0.77
N PRO A 501 2.60 5.70 1.49
CA PRO A 501 3.95 5.36 1.07
C PRO A 501 4.17 3.84 1.10
N PHE A 502 4.56 3.29 -0.05
CA PHE A 502 5.19 1.98 -0.14
C PHE A 502 6.35 2.06 -1.12
N GLY A 503 7.58 1.87 -0.62
CA GLY A 503 8.77 2.32 -1.36
C GLY A 503 8.72 3.84 -1.57
N ARG A 504 9.26 4.32 -2.69
CA ARG A 504 9.23 5.72 -3.11
C ARG A 504 8.08 6.04 -4.05
N THR A 505 7.52 5.02 -4.68
CA THR A 505 6.52 5.13 -5.76
C THR A 505 5.13 4.74 -5.31
N SER A 506 4.95 4.20 -4.09
CA SER A 506 3.64 3.82 -3.53
C SER A 506 2.84 2.82 -4.37
N GLN A 507 3.48 2.10 -5.30
CA GLN A 507 2.81 1.02 -6.03
C GLN A 507 2.59 -0.18 -5.12
N MET A 508 1.54 -0.93 -5.37
CA MET A 508 1.41 -2.24 -4.75
C MET A 508 2.33 -3.24 -5.44
N ALA A 509 2.84 -4.21 -4.70
CA ALA A 509 3.64 -5.31 -5.22
C ALA A 509 2.93 -6.65 -4.99
N PHE A 510 2.93 -7.49 -6.00
CA PHE A 510 2.41 -8.84 -6.01
C PHE A 510 3.55 -9.81 -6.25
N TYR A 511 3.68 -10.79 -5.36
CA TYR A 511 4.67 -11.85 -5.39
C TYR A 511 3.98 -13.12 -5.86
N CYS A 512 4.31 -13.50 -7.09
CA CYS A 512 3.67 -14.55 -7.86
C CYS A 512 4.53 -15.81 -7.80
N SER A 513 3.93 -16.95 -7.44
CA SER A 513 4.58 -18.27 -7.45
C SER A 513 3.71 -19.27 -8.18
N GLU A 514 4.22 -19.83 -9.28
CA GLU A 514 3.51 -20.71 -10.21
C GLU A 514 2.20 -20.09 -10.73
N TYR A 515 2.15 -18.76 -10.72
CA TYR A 515 0.95 -18.00 -11.02
C TYR A 515 0.84 -17.76 -12.53
N ALA A 516 -0.33 -18.05 -13.07
CA ALA A 516 -0.70 -17.67 -14.44
C ALA A 516 -1.99 -16.86 -14.39
N SER A 517 -2.00 -15.71 -15.08
CA SER A 517 -3.21 -14.91 -15.24
C SER A 517 -3.89 -15.27 -16.57
N PRO A 518 -5.22 -15.46 -16.62
CA PRO A 518 -5.93 -15.56 -17.89
C PRO A 518 -5.79 -14.25 -18.69
N GLN A 519 -6.27 -14.24 -19.94
CA GLN A 519 -6.38 -13.00 -20.69
C GLN A 519 -7.43 -12.08 -20.03
N HIS A 520 -7.04 -10.86 -19.69
CA HIS A 520 -7.88 -9.91 -18.97
C HIS A 520 -7.49 -8.46 -19.26
N PHE A 521 -8.36 -7.55 -18.81
CA PHE A 521 -8.10 -6.12 -18.72
C PHE A 521 -8.10 -5.75 -17.25
N ASP A 522 -7.08 -5.02 -16.81
CA ASP A 522 -7.02 -4.49 -15.47
C ASP A 522 -7.54 -3.05 -15.44
N LYS A 523 -8.22 -2.71 -14.34
CA LYS A 523 -8.71 -1.34 -14.08
C LYS A 523 -7.69 -0.57 -13.26
N ASP A 524 -6.49 -0.45 -13.80
CA ASP A 524 -5.35 0.21 -13.17
C ASP A 524 -5.24 1.66 -13.65
N GLY A 525 -4.83 2.55 -12.76
CA GLY A 525 -4.78 4.00 -13.04
C GLY A 525 -3.39 4.47 -13.45
N SER A 526 -2.46 3.54 -13.69
CA SER A 526 -1.15 3.80 -14.27
C SER A 526 -0.55 2.50 -14.80
N TRP A 527 0.61 2.62 -15.45
CA TRP A 527 1.48 1.53 -15.89
C TRP A 527 1.82 0.51 -14.81
N SER A 528 1.86 -0.75 -15.22
CA SER A 528 2.24 -1.89 -14.40
C SER A 528 3.60 -2.43 -14.82
N LEU A 529 4.36 -2.94 -13.86
CA LEU A 529 5.64 -3.59 -14.10
C LEU A 529 5.55 -5.04 -13.72
N CYS A 530 6.30 -5.89 -14.42
CA CYS A 530 6.42 -7.29 -14.10
C CYS A 530 7.87 -7.73 -14.26
N CYS A 531 8.29 -8.66 -13.42
CA CYS A 531 9.60 -9.25 -13.45
C CYS A 531 9.50 -10.77 -13.31
N GLN A 532 10.14 -11.51 -14.20
CA GLN A 532 10.31 -12.95 -14.12
C GLN A 532 11.62 -13.25 -13.38
N LEU A 533 11.54 -13.80 -12.17
CA LEU A 533 12.70 -14.13 -11.33
C LEU A 533 13.20 -15.56 -11.59
N LYS A 534 12.27 -16.52 -11.63
CA LYS A 534 12.57 -17.94 -11.86
C LYS A 534 11.61 -18.49 -12.90
N LYS A 535 12.12 -19.27 -13.84
CA LYS A 535 11.31 -20.01 -14.82
C LYS A 535 12.05 -21.29 -15.21
N THR A 536 11.41 -22.44 -14.97
CA THR A 536 11.90 -23.77 -15.42
C THR A 536 10.96 -24.43 -16.42
N ALA A 537 9.85 -23.77 -16.73
CA ALA A 537 8.89 -24.21 -17.74
C ALA A 537 9.51 -24.20 -19.15
N GLY A 538 8.82 -24.85 -20.11
CA GLY A 538 9.25 -24.84 -21.51
C GLY A 538 9.35 -23.42 -22.10
N PRO A 539 10.09 -23.26 -23.21
CA PRO A 539 10.27 -21.94 -23.86
C PRO A 539 8.93 -21.30 -24.26
N ASP A 540 7.92 -22.12 -24.58
CA ASP A 540 6.58 -21.69 -25.00
C ASP A 540 5.56 -21.69 -23.86
N GLU A 541 6.00 -21.58 -22.60
CA GLU A 541 5.12 -21.64 -21.42
C GLU A 541 5.39 -20.46 -20.48
N TYR A 542 4.39 -19.98 -19.75
CA TYR A 542 4.49 -18.82 -18.84
C TYR A 542 5.01 -17.52 -19.49
N ASN A 543 4.97 -17.44 -20.82
CA ASN A 543 5.28 -16.23 -21.56
C ASN A 543 4.21 -15.17 -21.34
N PHE A 544 4.57 -13.91 -21.49
CA PHE A 544 3.62 -12.82 -21.33
C PHE A 544 3.02 -12.46 -22.68
N VAL A 545 1.70 -12.31 -22.75
CA VAL A 545 0.97 -12.11 -24.00
C VAL A 545 0.32 -10.73 -24.00
N PHE A 546 0.52 -9.99 -25.09
CA PHE A 546 -0.19 -8.76 -25.43
C PHE A 546 -1.14 -9.06 -26.59
N ALA A 547 -2.33 -9.53 -26.27
CA ALA A 547 -3.24 -10.10 -27.27
C ALA A 547 -3.79 -9.04 -28.24
N GLU A 548 -3.97 -7.79 -27.80
CA GLU A 548 -4.39 -6.70 -28.69
C GLU A 548 -3.39 -6.39 -29.81
N TYR A 549 -2.10 -6.66 -29.57
CA TYR A 549 -1.03 -6.42 -30.55
C TYR A 549 -0.57 -7.71 -31.23
N GLY A 550 -1.09 -8.86 -30.78
CA GLY A 550 -0.65 -10.17 -31.23
C GLY A 550 0.84 -10.41 -31.01
N VAL A 551 1.33 -10.02 -29.84
CA VAL A 551 2.73 -10.17 -29.43
C VAL A 551 2.83 -11.10 -28.24
N VAL A 552 3.79 -12.02 -28.28
CA VAL A 552 4.20 -12.86 -27.15
C VAL A 552 5.62 -12.49 -26.75
N ILE A 553 5.83 -12.13 -25.50
CA ILE A 553 7.16 -11.94 -24.93
C ILE A 553 7.62 -13.28 -24.35
N GLU A 554 8.67 -13.85 -24.94
CA GLU A 554 9.32 -15.03 -24.40
C GLU A 554 10.04 -14.66 -23.09
N THR A 555 9.39 -14.88 -21.95
CA THR A 555 9.96 -14.51 -20.65
C THR A 555 11.07 -15.48 -20.26
N GLN A 556 12.16 -14.96 -19.71
CA GLN A 556 13.26 -15.73 -19.14
C GLN A 556 13.53 -15.25 -17.71
N PRO A 557 14.23 -16.02 -16.85
CA PRO A 557 14.75 -15.46 -15.61
C PRO A 557 15.46 -14.13 -15.87
N ASN A 558 15.30 -13.16 -14.98
CA ASN A 558 15.84 -11.80 -15.13
C ASN A 558 15.23 -10.99 -16.30
N THR A 559 13.94 -11.19 -16.60
CA THR A 559 13.20 -10.38 -17.58
C THR A 559 12.28 -9.40 -16.86
N LEU A 560 12.40 -8.10 -17.16
CA LEU A 560 11.57 -7.01 -16.64
C LEU A 560 10.76 -6.40 -17.79
N TRP A 561 9.47 -6.17 -17.61
CA TRP A 561 8.64 -5.49 -18.60
C TRP A 561 7.69 -4.49 -17.96
N VAL A 562 7.33 -3.46 -18.72
CA VAL A 562 6.37 -2.42 -18.36
C VAL A 562 5.30 -2.34 -19.43
N PHE A 563 4.05 -2.15 -19.02
CA PHE A 563 2.93 -2.16 -19.94
C PHE A 563 1.72 -1.39 -19.42
N ASN A 564 0.81 -1.06 -20.33
CA ASN A 564 -0.48 -0.50 -19.99
C ASN A 564 -1.45 -1.64 -19.60
N PRO A 565 -1.80 -1.78 -18.30
CA PRO A 565 -2.69 -2.83 -17.82
C PRO A 565 -4.14 -2.77 -18.36
N GLN A 566 -4.53 -1.64 -18.96
CA GLN A 566 -5.85 -1.48 -19.59
C GLN A 566 -5.93 -2.13 -20.98
N GLU A 567 -4.84 -2.74 -21.45
CA GLU A 567 -4.79 -3.48 -22.71
C GLU A 567 -4.97 -4.98 -22.47
N LEU A 568 -5.45 -5.75 -23.46
CA LEU A 568 -5.71 -7.18 -23.28
C LEU A 568 -4.39 -7.94 -23.12
N HIS A 569 -4.17 -8.49 -21.94
CA HIS A 569 -2.94 -9.18 -21.62
C HIS A 569 -3.16 -10.39 -20.71
N GLY A 570 -2.15 -11.24 -20.59
CA GLY A 570 -2.16 -12.37 -19.68
C GLY A 570 -0.93 -13.25 -19.83
N THR A 571 -1.00 -14.43 -19.21
CA THR A 571 0.06 -15.43 -19.26
C THR A 571 -0.32 -16.52 -20.25
N LEU A 572 0.64 -16.94 -21.08
CA LEU A 572 0.53 -18.16 -21.85
C LEU A 572 0.51 -19.35 -20.88
N LEU A 573 -0.63 -20.03 -20.81
CA LEU A 573 -0.80 -21.14 -19.87
C LEU A 573 0.19 -22.27 -20.20
N PRO A 574 0.81 -22.89 -19.17
CA PRO A 574 1.61 -24.08 -19.38
C PRO A 574 0.74 -25.24 -19.87
N ARG A 575 1.35 -26.21 -20.55
CA ARG A 575 0.66 -27.42 -20.96
C ARG A 575 0.21 -28.20 -19.72
N ARG A 576 -0.90 -28.94 -19.84
CA ARG A 576 -1.40 -29.78 -18.74
C ARG A 576 -0.36 -30.81 -18.27
N SER A 577 0.51 -31.26 -19.17
CA SER A 577 1.60 -32.20 -18.88
C SER A 577 2.75 -31.60 -18.08
N SER A 578 3.06 -30.32 -18.25
CA SER A 578 4.18 -29.63 -17.61
C SER A 578 3.78 -28.87 -16.36
N TYR A 579 2.49 -28.53 -16.21
CA TYR A 579 1.98 -27.65 -15.17
C TYR A 579 2.46 -27.97 -13.74
N LYS A 580 2.53 -29.26 -13.37
CA LYS A 580 2.96 -29.70 -12.02
C LYS A 580 4.48 -29.66 -11.79
N GLN A 581 5.26 -29.56 -12.85
CA GLN A 581 6.73 -29.61 -12.83
C GLN A 581 7.37 -28.26 -13.21
N SER A 582 6.58 -27.36 -13.80
CA SER A 582 6.99 -26.04 -14.22
C SER A 582 6.96 -25.04 -13.07
N VAL A 583 8.10 -24.40 -12.79
CA VAL A 583 8.18 -23.26 -11.86
C VAL A 583 8.13 -21.97 -12.65
N SER A 584 7.30 -21.03 -12.21
CA SER A 584 7.32 -19.63 -12.67
C SER A 584 7.15 -18.72 -11.45
N SER A 585 8.17 -17.94 -11.11
CA SER A 585 8.08 -16.98 -10.01
C SER A 585 8.45 -15.60 -10.49
N GLY A 586 7.67 -14.62 -10.06
CA GLY A 586 7.83 -13.25 -10.48
C GLY A 586 7.26 -12.24 -9.51
N ILE A 587 7.49 -10.98 -9.83
CA ILE A 587 6.98 -9.83 -9.10
C ILE A 587 6.18 -8.98 -10.07
N HIS A 588 4.99 -8.56 -9.69
CA HIS A 588 4.14 -7.67 -10.47
C HIS A 588 3.79 -6.45 -9.62
N THR A 589 4.09 -5.25 -10.11
CA THR A 589 3.73 -4.00 -9.42
C THR A 589 2.68 -3.24 -10.20
N THR A 590 1.70 -2.70 -9.50
CA THR A 590 0.53 -2.04 -10.09
C THR A 590 -0.01 -0.92 -9.20
N LEU A 591 -0.71 0.01 -9.83
CA LEU A 591 -1.48 1.08 -9.21
C LEU A 591 -2.94 0.94 -9.66
N ARG A 592 -3.79 0.34 -8.83
CA ARG A 592 -5.19 0.11 -9.21
C ARG A 592 -5.97 1.43 -9.20
N SER A 593 -6.81 1.68 -10.21
CA SER A 593 -7.62 2.91 -10.29
C SER A 593 -8.49 3.12 -9.06
N ARG A 594 -9.01 2.02 -8.49
CA ARG A 594 -9.83 2.07 -7.27
C ARG A 594 -9.05 2.63 -6.07
N ASP A 595 -7.77 2.27 -5.94
CA ASP A 595 -6.95 2.68 -4.81
C ASP A 595 -6.62 4.17 -4.96
N LEU A 596 -6.27 4.58 -6.17
CA LEU A 596 -6.02 5.98 -6.54
C LEU A 596 -7.22 6.89 -6.24
N HIS A 597 -8.39 6.56 -6.78
CA HIS A 597 -9.62 7.34 -6.56
C HIS A 597 -9.96 7.49 -5.08
N ALA A 598 -9.80 6.40 -4.32
CA ALA A 598 -10.10 6.43 -2.91
C ALA A 598 -9.03 7.20 -2.10
N ALA A 599 -7.77 7.19 -2.54
CA ALA A 599 -6.69 8.02 -1.99
C ALA A 599 -6.96 9.50 -2.21
N GLU A 600 -7.35 9.87 -3.43
CA GLU A 600 -7.69 11.23 -3.82
C GLU A 600 -8.86 11.75 -2.97
N LYS A 601 -9.90 10.93 -2.79
CA LYS A 601 -11.01 11.26 -1.89
C LYS A 601 -10.58 11.45 -0.44
N ALA A 602 -9.75 10.56 0.08
CA ALA A 602 -9.26 10.65 1.45
C ALA A 602 -8.40 11.91 1.66
N GLU A 603 -7.50 12.20 0.72
CA GLU A 603 -6.64 13.38 0.75
C GLU A 603 -7.47 14.67 0.60
N HIS A 604 -8.43 14.68 -0.32
CA HIS A 604 -9.34 15.81 -0.49
C HIS A 604 -10.17 16.07 0.77
N ALA A 605 -10.74 15.02 1.39
CA ALA A 605 -11.46 15.14 2.65
C ALA A 605 -10.56 15.66 3.79
N ARG A 606 -9.30 15.21 3.85
CA ARG A 606 -8.33 15.70 4.85
C ARG A 606 -8.04 17.19 4.66
N LEU A 607 -7.80 17.61 3.43
CA LEU A 607 -7.45 18.99 3.08
C LEU A 607 -8.65 19.95 3.21
N ALA A 608 -9.86 19.47 3.01
CA ALA A 608 -11.10 20.23 3.19
C ALA A 608 -11.66 20.17 4.63
N HIS A 609 -10.96 19.51 5.57
CA HIS A 609 -11.44 19.33 6.95
C HIS A 609 -11.78 20.65 7.66
N SER A 610 -10.98 21.70 7.48
CA SER A 610 -11.27 23.03 8.05
C SER A 610 -12.57 23.62 7.52
N ALA A 611 -12.88 23.42 6.24
CA ALA A 611 -14.13 23.85 5.64
C ALA A 611 -15.32 23.06 6.20
N PHE A 612 -15.18 21.75 6.42
CA PHE A 612 -16.20 20.94 7.09
C PHE A 612 -16.43 21.43 8.53
N LYS A 613 -15.35 21.73 9.25
CA LYS A 613 -15.41 22.25 10.61
C LYS A 613 -16.17 23.57 10.68
N ASN A 614 -15.99 24.46 9.70
CA ASN A 614 -16.73 25.73 9.64
C ASN A 614 -18.21 25.53 9.31
N PHE A 615 -18.55 24.54 8.50
CA PHE A 615 -19.94 24.22 8.16
C PHE A 615 -20.68 23.56 9.35
N TRP A 616 -20.10 22.49 9.90
CA TRP A 616 -20.72 21.68 10.95
C TRP A 616 -20.51 22.21 12.37
N GLY A 617 -19.61 23.18 12.55
CA GLY A 617 -19.31 23.82 13.84
C GLY A 617 -20.18 25.03 14.15
N GLN A 618 -21.04 25.44 13.21
CA GLN A 618 -22.17 26.35 13.44
C GLN A 618 -23.34 25.55 14.02
#